data_AF-A0A355CBU5-F1
#
_entry.id   AF-A0A355CBU5-F1
#
_cell.length_a   1.000
_cell.length_b   1.000
_cell.length_c   1.000
_cell.angle_alpha   90.00
_cell.angle_beta   90.00
_cell.angle_gamma   90.00
#
_symmetry.space_group_name_H-M   'P 1'
#
loop_
_entity.id
_entity.type
_entity.pdbx_description
1 polymer ?
#
loop_
_entity_poly.entity_id
_entity_poly.type
_entity_poly.pdbx_seq_one_letter_code
_entity_poly.pdbx_strand_id
1 'polypeptide(L)' 'GKYFAICKGIGVEENHIREIVPLKKNFEENVRVMKEEFEYEGVSVIISQRECVQTAVKSRKK' A
#
# COMPACT_ATOMS: atom_id res chain seq x y z
N GLY A 1 -0.20 11.55 -3.66
CA GLY A 1 0.81 10.50 -3.43
C GLY A 1 2.09 10.83 -4.16
N LYS A 2 3.15 11.23 -3.44
CA LYS A 2 4.51 11.42 -4.03
C LYS A 2 5.11 10.10 -4.49
N TYR A 3 4.88 9.02 -3.74
CA TYR A 3 5.40 7.68 -4.05
C TYR A 3 4.83 7.12 -5.35
N PHE A 4 3.52 7.26 -5.59
CA PHE A 4 2.89 6.82 -6.84
C PHE A 4 3.55 7.44 -8.08
N ALA A 5 3.82 8.76 -8.05
CA ALA A 5 4.46 9.46 -9.15
C ALA A 5 5.90 8.99 -9.41
N ILE A 6 6.65 8.67 -8.34
CA ILE A 6 8.01 8.11 -8.45
C ILE A 6 7.96 6.71 -9.08
N CYS A 7 7.06 5.85 -8.61
CA CYS A 7 6.90 4.49 -9.12
C CYS A 7 6.49 4.49 -10.59
N LYS A 8 5.56 5.37 -10.99
CA LYS A 8 5.20 5.58 -12.40
C LYS A 8 6.40 6.02 -13.24
N GLY A 9 7.27 6.88 -12.71
CA GLY A 9 8.46 7.37 -13.42
C GLY A 9 9.58 6.33 -13.58
N ILE A 10 9.60 5.28 -12.76
CA ILE A 10 10.60 4.20 -12.80
C ILE A 10 10.26 3.14 -13.85
N GLY A 11 9.05 3.19 -14.44
CA GLY A 11 8.58 2.20 -15.42
C GLY A 11 7.80 1.04 -14.78
N VAL A 12 7.28 1.24 -13.57
CA VAL A 12 6.33 0.32 -12.93
C VAL A 12 4.95 0.55 -13.54
N GLU A 13 4.28 -0.51 -13.96
CA GLU A 13 2.91 -0.42 -14.46
C GLU A 13 1.96 0.11 -13.38
N GLU A 14 1.14 1.09 -13.76
CA GLU A 14 0.24 1.79 -12.84
C GLU A 14 -0.74 0.83 -12.15
N ASN A 15 -1.11 -0.24 -12.86
CA ASN A 15 -2.01 -1.28 -12.39
C ASN A 15 -1.40 -2.15 -11.26
N HIS A 16 -0.07 -2.15 -11.15
CA HIS A 16 0.70 -2.89 -10.15
C HIS A 16 1.25 -2.00 -9.02
N ILE A 17 0.88 -0.72 -9.02
CA ILE A 17 1.15 0.19 -7.88
C ILE A 17 -0.06 0.12 -6.95
N ARG A 18 0.01 -0.74 -5.93
CA ARG A 18 -1.09 -0.99 -5.00
C ARG A 18 -0.89 -0.22 -3.70
N GLU A 19 -1.82 0.67 -3.37
CA GLU A 19 -1.86 1.31 -2.05
C GLU A 19 -2.68 0.48 -1.09
N ILE A 20 -2.05 -0.03 -0.02
CA ILE A 20 -2.72 -0.86 0.99
C ILE A 20 -2.70 -0.20 2.36
N VAL A 21 -3.76 -0.46 3.14
CA VAL A 21 -3.85 0.01 4.52
C VAL A 21 -3.57 -1.18 5.45
N PRO A 22 -2.39 -1.24 6.11
CA PRO A 22 -2.02 -2.34 6.99
C PRO A 22 -2.76 -2.26 8.34
N LEU A 23 -4.07 -2.51 8.30
CA LEU A 23 -4.95 -2.66 9.45
C LEU A 23 -5.50 -4.08 9.50
N LYS A 24 -5.74 -4.59 10.71
CA LYS A 24 -6.24 -5.95 10.93
C LYS A 24 -7.57 -6.24 10.21
N LYS A 25 -8.40 -5.22 10.05
CA LYS A 25 -9.68 -5.30 9.31
C LYS A 25 -9.51 -5.46 7.79
N ASN A 26 -8.37 -5.04 7.22
CA ASN A 26 -8.04 -5.17 5.80
C ASN A 26 -7.07 -6.34 5.56
N PHE A 27 -6.90 -7.25 6.53
CA PHE A 27 -5.93 -8.33 6.43
C PHE A 27 -6.20 -9.23 5.22
N GLU A 28 -7.45 -9.66 5.02
CA GLU A 28 -7.82 -10.51 3.88
C GLU A 28 -7.59 -9.82 2.53
N GLU A 29 -7.90 -8.53 2.45
CA GLU A 29 -7.67 -7.71 1.25
C GLU A 29 -6.18 -7.55 0.96
N ASN A 30 -5.37 -7.24 1.98
CA ASN A 30 -3.92 -7.11 1.85
C ASN A 30 -3.28 -8.44 1.42
N VAL A 31 -3.74 -9.57 1.95
CA VAL A 31 -3.27 -10.91 1.55
C VAL A 31 -3.65 -11.21 0.11
N ARG A 32 -4.86 -10.83 -0.32
CA ARG A 32 -5.30 -11.02 -1.70
C ARG A 32 -4.45 -10.20 -2.67
N VAL A 33 -4.27 -8.92 -2.39
CA VAL A 33 -3.43 -8.02 -3.19
C VAL A 33 -2.01 -8.57 -3.27
N MET A 34 -1.42 -8.99 -2.14
CA MET A 34 -0.07 -9.57 -2.15
C MET A 34 0.02 -10.82 -3.04
N LYS A 35 -0.98 -11.71 -3.01
CA LYS A 35 -1.00 -12.90 -3.87
C LYS A 35 -1.07 -12.53 -5.36
N GLU A 36 -1.97 -11.63 -5.72
CA GLU A 36 -2.10 -11.14 -7.11
C GLU A 36 -0.79 -10.53 -7.62
N GLU A 37 -0.11 -9.74 -6.78
CA GLU A 37 1.17 -9.12 -7.14
C GLU A 37 2.36 -10.10 -7.12
N PHE A 38 2.27 -11.22 -6.39
CA PHE A 38 3.27 -12.31 -6.43
C PHE A 38 3.16 -13.17 -7.69
N GLU A 39 1.95 -13.31 -8.23
CA GLU A 39 1.71 -14.04 -9.50
C GLU A 39 2.10 -13.21 -10.72
N TYR A 40 2.30 -11.90 -10.56
CA TYR A 40 2.76 -11.01 -11.63
C TYR A 40 4.27 -11.18 -11.89
N GLU A 41 4.63 -11.59 -13.10
CA GLU A 41 6.02 -11.79 -13.55
C GLU A 41 6.74 -10.48 -13.92
N GLY A 42 6.51 -9.41 -13.16
CA GLY A 42 7.06 -8.08 -13.41
C GLY A 42 7.34 -7.29 -12.14
N VAL A 43 7.67 -6.01 -12.29
CA VAL A 43 7.91 -5.13 -11.13
C VAL A 43 6.56 -4.68 -10.57
N SER A 44 6.21 -5.17 -9.38
CA SER A 44 5.06 -4.70 -8.60
C SER A 44 5.51 -3.83 -7.43
N VAL A 45 4.71 -2.82 -7.08
CA VAL A 45 5.02 -1.92 -5.96
C VAL A 45 3.82 -1.79 -5.04
N ILE A 46 3.98 -2.28 -3.82
CA ILE A 46 2.97 -2.19 -2.78
C ILE A 46 3.34 -1.06 -1.80
N ILE A 47 2.56 0.01 -1.84
CA ILE A 47 2.72 1.18 -0.97
C ILE A 47 1.80 0.98 0.23
N SER A 48 2.36 0.53 1.35
CA SER A 48 1.60 0.42 2.60
C SER A 48 1.56 1.78 3.31
N GLN A 49 0.40 2.44 3.31
CA GLN A 49 0.19 3.70 4.01
C GLN A 49 -0.86 3.54 5.10
N ARG A 50 -0.46 3.87 6.33
CA ARG A 50 -1.37 4.03 7.47
C ARG A 50 -1.07 5.33 8.16
N GLU A 51 -2.07 5.88 8.85
CA GLU A 51 -1.83 6.93 9.82
C GLU A 51 -0.77 6.44 10.82
N CYS A 52 0.25 7.26 11.07
CA CYS A 52 1.26 6.94 12.06
C CYS A 52 0.57 6.65 13.40
N VAL A 53 0.95 5.57 14.07
CA VAL A 53 0.40 5.20 15.39
C VAL A 53 0.45 6.38 16.35
N GLN A 54 1.49 7.22 16.29
CA GLN A 54 1.59 8.42 17.13
C GLN A 54 0.52 9.47 16.82
N THR A 55 0.11 9.60 15.56
CA THR A 55 -0.97 10.52 15.14
C THR A 55 -2.33 9.99 15.60
N ALA A 56 -2.57 8.68 15.45
CA ALA A 56 -3.79 8.01 15.91
C ALA A 56 -3.97 8.07 17.44
N VAL A 57 -2.87 7.97 18.20
CA VAL A 57 -2.90 8.12 19.67
C VAL A 57 -3.18 9.58 20.08
N LYS A 58 -2.70 10.56 19.31
CA LYS A 58 -2.98 11.98 19.56
C LYS A 58 -4.43 12.36 19.26
N SER A 59 -5.08 11.75 18.25
CA SER A 59 -6.48 12.03 17.91
C SER A 59 -7.46 11.42 18.91
N ARG A 60 -7.15 10.26 19.51
CA ARG A 60 -7.97 9.61 20.56
C ARG A 60 -7.97 10.31 21.93
N LYS A 61 -7.11 11.31 22.15
CA LYS A 61 -7.03 12.06 23.43
C LYS A 61 -7.87 13.35 23.44
N LYS A 62 -8.65 13.61 22.39
CA LYS A 62 -9.57 14.75 22.33
C LYS A 62 -11.00 14.32 22.62
#